data_AF-A0AAD6S184-F1
#
_entry.id   AF-A0AAD6S184-F1
#
_cell.length_a   1.000
_cell.length_b   1.000
_cell.length_c   1.000
_cell.angle_alpha   90.00
_cell.angle_beta   90.00
_cell.angle_gamma   90.00
#
_symmetry.space_group_name_H-M   'P 1'
#
loop_
_entity.id
_entity.type
_entity.pdbx_description
1 polymer ?
#
loop_
_entity_poly.entity_id
_entity_poly.type
_entity_poly.pdbx_seq_one_letter_code
_entity_poly.pdbx_strand_id
1 'polypeptide(L)'
;KVAVANVLDIFATIDPSKIITKIKYHLLVHIEEDAVEIGPLIGAMTEIFECFNAIFRFCSILSNHLAPSRDIAIQPGDQEGLKHRLTGGWWQNNVGGWQRAGPGVRHFMVKHPLLQKLLGWTHSLPSKGEIKMLPLSRGQKERASFKLRATNASLAVNFGLHSPDSRWIKCRRVISESLDECFIGSWVFAVSPTDPNSTIVGRISDILLGTIDSVVLVVLEVFQILSVRDDRMGMPVLVRRDSETIFSILPAKNIQFNINVQHDCYSAKCEATGIRLQMQERGESDQIENYIVHNPLERYFINSHAFHNAHLLRATLPRDLIAPIPLFQDRQQTHFDLAITLRATLETRR
;
A
#
# COMPACT_ATOMS: atom_id res chain seq x y z
N LYS A 1 0.55 22.21 -7.79
CA LYS A 1 1.45 23.40 -7.75
C LYS A 1 2.20 23.54 -6.42
N VAL A 2 1.53 23.70 -5.27
CA VAL A 2 2.21 23.93 -3.98
C VAL A 2 3.21 22.82 -3.61
N ALA A 3 2.84 21.54 -3.78
CA ALA A 3 3.75 20.44 -3.49
C ALA A 3 5.05 20.47 -4.33
N VAL A 4 4.93 20.78 -5.63
CA VAL A 4 6.08 20.98 -6.52
C VAL A 4 6.91 22.17 -6.08
N ALA A 5 6.26 23.30 -5.79
CA ALA A 5 6.92 24.50 -5.30
C ALA A 5 7.75 24.21 -4.04
N ASN A 6 7.17 23.50 -3.06
CA ASN A 6 7.88 23.10 -1.85
C ASN A 6 9.11 22.24 -2.12
N VAL A 7 9.04 21.28 -3.05
CA VAL A 7 10.21 20.48 -3.43
C VAL A 7 11.31 21.40 -3.97
N LEU A 8 10.97 22.29 -4.91
CA LEU A 8 11.93 23.25 -5.48
C LEU A 8 12.51 24.18 -4.41
N ASP A 9 11.68 24.63 -3.47
CA ASP A 9 12.05 25.56 -2.41
C ASP A 9 13.00 24.91 -1.39
N ILE A 10 12.75 23.65 -1.01
CA ILE A 10 13.64 22.86 -0.16
C ILE A 10 15.00 22.68 -0.86
N PHE A 11 15.00 22.31 -2.15
CA PHE A 11 16.26 22.16 -2.90
C PHE A 11 17.01 23.49 -3.05
N ALA A 12 16.29 24.60 -3.27
CA ALA A 12 16.90 25.92 -3.33
C ALA A 12 17.55 26.31 -2.00
N THR A 13 16.98 25.88 -0.87
CA THR A 13 17.53 26.14 0.47
C THR A 13 18.77 25.28 0.76
N ILE A 14 18.79 24.01 0.32
CA ILE A 14 19.92 23.09 0.54
C ILE A 14 21.09 23.41 -0.40
N ASP A 15 20.81 23.54 -1.70
CA ASP A 15 21.81 23.85 -2.73
C ASP A 15 21.12 24.51 -3.95
N PRO A 16 21.10 25.85 -4.02
CA PRO A 16 20.42 26.56 -5.10
C PRO A 16 21.06 26.32 -6.48
N SER A 17 22.31 25.85 -6.54
CA SER A 17 22.95 25.49 -7.82
C SER A 17 22.25 24.31 -8.51
N LYS A 18 21.53 23.48 -7.74
CA LYS A 18 20.78 22.33 -8.28
C LYS A 18 19.64 22.77 -9.18
N ILE A 19 19.00 23.89 -8.87
CA ILE A 19 17.91 24.45 -9.68
C ILE A 19 18.37 24.75 -11.11
N ILE A 20 19.60 25.25 -11.28
CA ILE A 20 20.17 25.58 -12.59
C ILE A 20 20.89 24.41 -13.28
N THR A 21 21.45 23.46 -12.51
CA THR A 21 22.27 22.38 -13.07
C THR A 21 21.52 21.07 -13.32
N LYS A 22 20.35 20.87 -12.69
CA LYS A 22 19.62 19.61 -12.78
C LYS A 22 18.27 19.83 -13.45
N ILE A 23 18.18 19.37 -14.71
CA ILE A 23 16.97 19.43 -15.54
C ILE A 23 15.74 18.82 -14.86
N LYS A 24 15.91 17.79 -14.01
CA LYS A 24 14.79 17.13 -13.31
C LYS A 24 13.95 18.11 -12.48
N TYR A 25 14.54 19.16 -11.90
CA TYR A 25 13.76 20.16 -11.16
C TYR A 25 12.92 21.04 -12.08
N HIS A 26 13.45 21.38 -13.26
CA HIS A 26 12.67 22.10 -14.27
C HIS A 26 11.50 21.24 -14.77
N LEU A 27 11.74 19.95 -15.02
CA LEU A 27 10.68 19.02 -15.46
C LEU A 27 9.52 18.93 -14.47
N LEU A 28 9.78 19.00 -13.15
CA LEU A 28 8.71 18.97 -12.14
C LEU A 28 7.72 20.13 -12.28
N VAL A 29 8.11 21.26 -12.88
CA VAL A 29 7.21 22.40 -13.10
C VAL A 29 6.12 22.07 -14.11
N HIS A 30 6.40 21.17 -15.06
CA HIS A 30 5.49 20.74 -16.12
C HIS A 30 4.62 19.54 -15.73
N ILE A 31 4.72 19.08 -14.47
CA ILE A 31 4.07 17.83 -14.04
C ILE A 31 2.54 17.86 -14.17
N GLU A 32 1.92 19.05 -14.14
CA GLU A 32 0.49 19.19 -14.29
C GLU A 32 0.07 19.08 -15.75
N GLU A 33 0.80 19.75 -16.64
CA GLU A 33 0.64 19.65 -18.09
C GLU A 33 0.88 18.21 -18.57
N ASP A 34 1.99 17.60 -18.13
CA ASP A 34 2.34 16.21 -18.44
C ASP A 34 1.25 15.24 -17.97
N ALA A 35 0.70 15.45 -16.77
CA ALA A 35 -0.37 14.59 -16.25
C ALA A 35 -1.70 14.73 -17.01
N VAL A 36 -1.97 15.90 -17.59
CA VAL A 36 -3.17 16.13 -18.43
C VAL A 36 -2.99 15.48 -19.80
N GLU A 37 -1.80 15.54 -20.39
CA GLU A 37 -1.52 15.00 -21.73
C GLU A 37 -1.32 13.48 -21.73
N ILE A 38 -0.56 12.97 -20.75
CA ILE A 38 -0.09 11.57 -20.71
C ILE A 38 -0.93 10.72 -19.73
N GLY A 39 -1.65 11.36 -18.81
CA GLY A 39 -2.39 10.70 -17.74
C GLY A 39 -1.54 10.49 -16.47
N PRO A 40 -1.90 9.53 -15.60
CA PRO A 40 -1.21 9.32 -14.34
C PRO A 40 0.28 8.98 -14.53
N LEU A 41 1.16 9.90 -14.13
CA LEU A 41 2.62 9.79 -14.36
C LEU A 41 3.27 8.59 -13.64
N ILE A 42 2.62 8.02 -12.63
CA ILE A 42 3.05 6.76 -12.01
C ILE A 42 3.12 5.63 -13.06
N GLY A 43 2.19 5.62 -14.02
CA GLY A 43 2.20 4.65 -15.12
C GLY A 43 3.33 4.86 -16.13
N ALA A 44 3.97 6.03 -16.12
CA ALA A 44 5.13 6.35 -16.97
C ALA A 44 6.48 6.06 -16.29
N MET A 45 6.48 5.54 -15.05
CA MET A 45 7.71 5.22 -14.33
C MET A 45 8.47 4.07 -15.01
N THR A 46 9.80 4.22 -15.12
CA THR A 46 10.67 3.22 -15.76
C THR A 46 10.91 1.98 -14.92
N GLU A 47 10.52 1.99 -13.64
CA GLU A 47 10.72 0.86 -12.71
C GLU A 47 10.09 -0.44 -13.24
N ILE A 48 8.93 -0.36 -13.90
CA ILE A 48 8.29 -1.52 -14.54
C ILE A 48 9.16 -2.06 -15.69
N PHE A 49 9.88 -1.22 -16.44
CA PHE A 49 10.81 -1.69 -17.45
C PHE A 49 12.10 -2.22 -16.82
N GLU A 50 12.57 -1.61 -15.73
CA GLU A 50 13.78 -2.03 -15.03
C GLU A 50 13.61 -3.39 -14.36
N CYS A 51 12.41 -3.74 -13.89
CA CYS A 51 12.16 -5.08 -13.32
C CYS A 51 12.32 -6.19 -14.38
N PHE A 52 12.14 -5.88 -15.67
CA PHE A 52 12.41 -6.83 -16.76
C PHE A 52 13.91 -7.05 -17.00
N ASN A 53 14.82 -6.22 -16.48
CA ASN A 53 16.27 -6.45 -16.62
C ASN A 53 16.68 -7.82 -16.09
N ALA A 54 16.02 -8.32 -15.03
CA ALA A 54 16.26 -9.67 -14.54
C ALA A 54 15.86 -10.73 -15.58
N ILE A 55 14.70 -10.57 -16.21
CA ILE A 55 14.20 -11.47 -17.27
C ILE A 55 15.15 -11.44 -18.48
N PHE A 56 15.57 -10.24 -18.91
CA PHE A 56 16.56 -10.07 -19.97
C PHE A 56 17.86 -10.83 -19.70
N ARG A 57 18.37 -10.74 -18.47
CA ARG A 57 19.57 -11.49 -18.06
C ARG A 57 19.33 -12.99 -18.08
N PHE A 58 18.20 -13.47 -17.57
CA PHE A 58 17.88 -14.91 -17.62
C PHE A 58 17.76 -15.43 -19.04
N CYS A 59 17.14 -14.68 -19.95
CA CYS A 59 17.07 -15.04 -21.36
C CYS A 59 18.46 -15.16 -22.00
N SER A 60 19.41 -14.32 -21.58
CA SER A 60 20.80 -14.43 -22.03
C SER A 60 21.57 -15.57 -21.36
N ILE A 61 21.39 -15.80 -20.06
CA ILE A 61 22.13 -16.80 -19.26
C ILE A 61 21.71 -18.23 -19.63
N LEU A 62 20.43 -18.41 -19.95
CA LEU A 62 19.84 -19.72 -20.22
C LEU A 62 19.77 -20.04 -21.73
N SER A 63 20.38 -19.22 -22.59
CA SER A 63 20.47 -19.49 -24.02
C SER A 63 21.71 -20.32 -24.39
N ASN A 64 21.84 -20.68 -25.66
CA ASN A 64 23.04 -21.33 -26.17
C ASN A 64 24.23 -20.37 -26.35
N HIS A 65 24.05 -19.09 -26.03
CA HIS A 65 25.02 -18.00 -26.14
C HIS A 65 25.58 -17.73 -27.54
N LEU A 66 24.99 -18.29 -28.60
CA LEU A 66 25.46 -18.09 -29.97
C LEU A 66 25.01 -16.76 -30.55
N ALA A 67 23.80 -16.32 -30.20
CA ALA A 67 23.26 -15.03 -30.63
C ALA A 67 22.39 -14.40 -29.53
N PRO A 68 23.01 -13.86 -28.45
CA PRO A 68 22.28 -13.39 -27.27
C PRO A 68 21.18 -12.37 -27.58
N SER A 69 21.41 -11.45 -28.53
CA SER A 69 20.41 -10.46 -28.94
C SER A 69 19.16 -11.09 -29.57
N ARG A 70 19.35 -12.12 -30.40
CA ARG A 70 18.25 -12.88 -31.02
C ARG A 70 17.50 -13.69 -29.97
N ASP A 71 18.22 -14.36 -29.08
CA ASP A 71 17.62 -15.20 -28.04
C ASP A 71 16.78 -14.36 -27.07
N ILE A 72 17.32 -13.20 -26.65
CA ILE A 72 16.64 -12.20 -25.85
C ILE A 72 15.38 -11.65 -26.55
N ALA A 73 15.39 -11.47 -27.87
CA ALA A 73 14.22 -10.96 -28.58
C ALA A 73 13.12 -12.03 -28.70
N ILE A 74 13.50 -13.28 -28.98
CA ILE A 74 12.56 -14.37 -29.25
C ILE A 74 11.92 -14.88 -27.96
N GLN A 75 12.70 -15.11 -26.90
CA GLN A 75 12.20 -15.82 -25.73
C GLN A 75 11.09 -15.09 -24.95
N PRO A 76 11.18 -13.78 -24.66
CA PRO A 76 10.05 -13.01 -24.12
C PRO A 76 8.88 -12.94 -25.10
N GLY A 77 9.16 -12.82 -26.41
CA GLY A 77 8.13 -12.86 -27.46
C GLY A 77 7.33 -14.17 -27.44
N ASP A 78 8.00 -15.29 -27.25
CA ASP A 78 7.37 -16.61 -27.12
C ASP A 78 6.59 -16.75 -25.80
N GLN A 79 7.13 -16.23 -24.69
CA GLN A 79 6.45 -16.23 -23.39
C GLN A 79 5.18 -15.38 -23.40
N GLU A 80 5.25 -14.15 -23.91
CA GLU A 80 4.10 -13.27 -24.05
C GLU A 80 3.12 -13.79 -25.12
N GLY A 81 3.63 -14.34 -26.22
CA GLY A 81 2.81 -15.03 -27.21
C GLY A 81 2.05 -16.23 -26.62
N LEU A 82 2.68 -17.01 -25.75
CA LEU A 82 2.04 -18.10 -25.03
C LEU A 82 0.93 -17.56 -24.10
N LYS A 83 1.22 -16.55 -23.28
CA LYS A 83 0.23 -15.88 -22.42
C LYS A 83 -0.95 -15.37 -23.22
N HIS A 84 -0.71 -14.66 -24.31
CA HIS A 84 -1.75 -14.12 -25.21
C HIS A 84 -2.65 -15.23 -25.77
N ARG A 85 -2.06 -16.33 -26.26
CA ARG A 85 -2.84 -17.46 -26.80
C ARG A 85 -3.66 -18.17 -25.72
N LEU A 86 -3.07 -18.40 -24.55
CA LEU A 86 -3.71 -19.08 -23.43
C LEU A 86 -4.86 -18.27 -22.81
N THR A 87 -4.72 -16.95 -22.73
CA THR A 87 -5.73 -16.04 -22.18
C THR A 87 -6.83 -15.70 -23.19
N GLY A 88 -6.71 -16.15 -24.45
CA GLY A 88 -7.73 -15.98 -25.48
C GLY A 88 -7.59 -14.72 -26.32
N GLY A 89 -6.39 -14.15 -26.39
CA GLY A 89 -6.02 -13.13 -27.35
C GLY A 89 -6.10 -13.62 -28.79
N TRP A 90 -6.33 -12.67 -29.72
CA TRP A 90 -6.39 -12.91 -31.16
C TRP A 90 -5.05 -12.59 -31.82
N TRP A 91 -4.64 -13.37 -32.82
CA TRP A 91 -3.44 -13.11 -33.60
C TRP A 91 -3.68 -13.41 -35.09
N GLN A 92 -2.89 -12.80 -35.96
CA GLN A 92 -2.96 -13.07 -37.39
C GLN A 92 -2.34 -14.44 -37.71
N ASN A 93 -3.02 -15.20 -38.57
CA ASN A 93 -2.52 -16.42 -39.15
C ASN A 93 -1.62 -16.11 -40.36
N ASN A 94 -0.95 -17.13 -40.89
CA ASN A 94 -0.02 -16.98 -42.03
C ASN A 94 -0.70 -16.55 -43.34
N VAL A 95 -2.02 -16.53 -43.39
CA VAL A 95 -2.85 -16.15 -44.54
C VAL A 95 -3.50 -14.77 -44.33
N GLY A 96 -3.13 -14.05 -43.26
CA GLY A 96 -3.63 -12.71 -42.94
C GLY A 96 -4.98 -12.68 -42.20
N GLY A 97 -5.59 -13.83 -41.90
CA GLY A 97 -6.82 -13.94 -41.13
C GLY A 97 -6.59 -13.89 -39.62
N TRP A 98 -7.51 -13.31 -38.85
CA TRP A 98 -7.44 -13.33 -37.40
C TRP A 98 -7.93 -14.67 -36.84
N GLN A 99 -7.14 -15.26 -35.95
CA GLN A 99 -7.48 -16.50 -35.26
C GLN A 99 -7.24 -16.40 -33.76
N ARG A 100 -7.82 -17.35 -33.03
CA ARG A 100 -7.68 -17.48 -31.59
C ARG A 100 -7.55 -18.95 -31.21
N ALA A 101 -6.94 -19.21 -30.06
CA ALA A 101 -6.81 -20.55 -29.52
C ALA A 101 -8.20 -21.20 -29.32
N GLY A 102 -8.29 -22.48 -29.70
CA GLY A 102 -9.51 -23.27 -29.53
C GLY A 102 -9.95 -23.35 -28.06
N PRO A 103 -11.23 -23.68 -27.80
CA PRO A 103 -11.74 -23.77 -26.43
C PRO A 103 -10.90 -24.67 -25.53
N GLY A 104 -10.39 -25.82 -26.00
CA GLY A 104 -9.59 -26.73 -25.19
C GLY A 104 -8.34 -26.07 -24.56
N VAL A 105 -7.61 -25.29 -25.35
CA VAL A 105 -6.41 -24.55 -24.90
C VAL A 105 -6.78 -23.46 -23.89
N ARG A 106 -7.86 -22.72 -24.14
CA ARG A 106 -8.33 -21.66 -23.23
C ARG A 106 -8.87 -22.22 -21.91
N HIS A 107 -9.57 -23.36 -21.96
CA HIS A 107 -10.05 -24.05 -20.76
C HIS A 107 -8.93 -24.75 -19.98
N PHE A 108 -7.79 -25.03 -20.62
CA PHE A 108 -6.63 -25.60 -19.92
C PHE A 108 -6.16 -24.69 -18.79
N MET A 109 -6.12 -23.37 -19.04
CA MET A 109 -5.81 -22.36 -18.00
C MET A 109 -6.76 -22.44 -16.82
N VAL A 110 -8.07 -22.54 -17.07
CA VAL A 110 -9.10 -22.64 -16.02
C VAL A 110 -8.89 -23.86 -15.13
N LYS A 111 -8.46 -24.99 -15.71
CA LYS A 111 -8.28 -26.27 -15.00
C LYS A 111 -6.96 -26.43 -14.25
N HIS A 112 -5.95 -25.59 -14.52
CA HIS A 112 -4.59 -25.78 -13.99
C HIS A 112 -4.11 -24.59 -13.15
N PRO A 113 -4.45 -24.51 -11.85
CA PRO A 113 -4.05 -23.42 -10.96
C PRO A 113 -2.54 -23.15 -10.89
N LEU A 114 -1.71 -24.17 -11.11
CA LEU A 114 -0.26 -24.01 -11.16
C LEU A 114 0.18 -23.17 -12.36
N LEU A 115 -0.40 -23.42 -13.53
CA LEU A 115 -0.12 -22.63 -14.73
C LEU A 115 -0.64 -21.19 -14.57
N GLN A 116 -1.79 -21.01 -13.91
CA GLN A 116 -2.32 -19.69 -13.57
C GLN A 116 -1.30 -18.91 -12.74
N LYS A 117 -0.78 -19.51 -11.66
CA LYS A 117 0.25 -18.90 -10.81
C LYS A 117 1.53 -18.59 -11.56
N LEU A 118 2.02 -19.51 -12.40
CA LEU A 118 3.23 -19.30 -13.20
C LEU A 118 3.11 -18.13 -14.17
N LEU A 119 1.92 -17.94 -14.75
CA LEU A 119 1.66 -16.85 -15.69
C LEU A 119 1.18 -15.56 -15.00
N GLY A 120 1.09 -15.55 -13.66
CA GLY A 120 0.53 -14.43 -12.90
C GLY A 120 -0.96 -14.19 -13.16
N TRP A 121 -1.66 -15.18 -13.72
CA TRP A 121 -3.08 -15.06 -14.04
C TRP A 121 -3.94 -15.31 -12.80
N THR A 122 -4.85 -14.39 -12.51
CA THR A 122 -5.79 -14.50 -11.39
C THR A 122 -7.21 -14.50 -11.96
N HIS A 123 -7.92 -15.63 -11.85
CA HIS A 123 -9.25 -15.82 -12.44
C HIS A 123 -10.35 -15.06 -11.69
N SER A 124 -10.22 -14.91 -10.37
CA SER A 124 -11.21 -14.24 -9.53
C SER A 124 -10.60 -12.99 -8.93
N LEU A 125 -11.16 -11.84 -9.29
CA LEU A 125 -10.91 -10.63 -8.52
C LEU A 125 -11.38 -10.88 -7.08
N PRO A 126 -10.57 -10.51 -6.07
CA PRO A 126 -11.00 -10.62 -4.69
C PRO A 126 -12.28 -9.79 -4.50
N SER A 127 -13.18 -10.29 -3.67
CA SER A 127 -14.46 -9.61 -3.42
C SER A 127 -14.46 -8.86 -2.09
N LYS A 128 -15.19 -7.75 -2.03
CA LYS A 128 -15.34 -6.95 -0.81
C LYS A 128 -15.87 -7.80 0.35
N GLY A 129 -15.14 -7.84 1.46
CA GLY A 129 -15.44 -8.64 2.64
C GLY A 129 -15.01 -10.11 2.55
N GLU A 130 -14.33 -10.53 1.48
CA GLU A 130 -13.73 -11.86 1.37
C GLU A 130 -12.66 -12.03 2.46
N ILE A 131 -12.62 -13.21 3.07
CA ILE A 131 -11.66 -13.51 4.13
C ILE A 131 -10.71 -14.63 3.76
N LYS A 132 -9.57 -14.62 4.44
CA LYS A 132 -8.66 -15.76 4.49
C LYS A 132 -8.53 -16.20 5.93
N MET A 133 -8.90 -17.45 6.21
CA MET A 133 -8.75 -18.04 7.54
C MET A 133 -7.27 -18.25 7.89
N LEU A 134 -6.99 -18.37 9.19
CA LEU A 134 -5.67 -18.79 9.67
C LEU A 134 -5.36 -20.23 9.17
N PRO A 135 -4.09 -20.51 8.83
CA PRO A 135 -3.68 -21.87 8.49
C PRO A 135 -3.81 -22.78 9.72
N LEU A 136 -4.13 -24.05 9.47
CA LEU A 136 -4.11 -25.07 10.53
C LEU A 136 -2.66 -25.35 10.93
N SER A 137 -2.40 -25.41 12.23
CA SER A 137 -1.11 -25.87 12.75
C SER A 137 -0.89 -27.35 12.40
N ARG A 138 0.37 -27.76 12.30
CA ARG A 138 0.74 -29.13 11.96
C ARG A 138 0.12 -30.12 12.96
N GLY A 139 -0.70 -31.06 12.47
CA GLY A 139 -1.40 -32.04 13.29
C GLY A 139 -2.81 -31.64 13.75
N GLN A 140 -3.21 -30.38 13.54
CA GLN A 140 -4.55 -29.91 13.89
C GLN A 140 -5.55 -30.20 12.75
N LYS A 141 -6.63 -30.93 13.05
CA LYS A 141 -7.67 -31.29 12.08
C LYS A 141 -8.78 -30.23 11.94
N GLU A 142 -9.05 -29.49 13.02
CA GLU A 142 -10.16 -28.54 13.08
C GLU A 142 -9.71 -27.17 13.59
N ARG A 143 -10.36 -26.11 13.10
CA ARG A 143 -10.08 -24.74 13.53
C ARG A 143 -10.69 -24.51 14.91
N ALA A 144 -9.93 -23.86 15.79
CA ALA A 144 -10.43 -23.45 17.09
C ALA A 144 -11.59 -22.45 16.93
N SER A 145 -12.72 -22.75 17.54
CA SER A 145 -13.86 -21.84 17.65
C SER A 145 -13.86 -21.15 19.01
N PHE A 146 -14.11 -19.85 19.03
CA PHE A 146 -14.14 -19.03 20.23
C PHE A 146 -15.54 -18.46 20.43
N LYS A 147 -15.98 -18.33 21.70
CA LYS A 147 -17.18 -17.55 21.99
C LYS A 147 -16.90 -16.08 21.73
N LEU A 148 -17.89 -15.31 21.27
CA LEU A 148 -17.73 -13.88 21.01
C LEU A 148 -17.26 -13.11 22.27
N ARG A 149 -17.79 -13.47 23.44
CA ARG A 149 -17.35 -12.89 24.72
C ARG A 149 -15.88 -13.12 25.09
N ALA A 150 -15.23 -14.11 24.46
CA ALA A 150 -13.83 -14.46 24.71
C ALA A 150 -12.86 -13.76 23.74
N THR A 151 -13.36 -12.90 22.86
CA THR A 151 -12.54 -12.08 21.94
C THR A 151 -12.59 -10.61 22.36
N ASN A 152 -11.82 -9.75 21.68
CA ASN A 152 -11.85 -8.31 21.93
C ASN A 152 -13.21 -7.67 21.58
N ALA A 153 -14.09 -8.41 20.90
CA ALA A 153 -15.47 -8.00 20.66
C ALA A 153 -16.24 -7.72 21.96
N SER A 154 -15.88 -8.38 23.06
CA SER A 154 -16.49 -8.15 24.38
C SER A 154 -16.33 -6.72 24.90
N LEU A 155 -15.30 -6.01 24.46
CA LEU A 155 -15.01 -4.63 24.82
C LEU A 155 -15.68 -3.62 23.88
N ALA A 156 -16.42 -4.09 22.87
CA ALA A 156 -17.02 -3.22 21.88
C ALA A 156 -18.29 -2.53 22.39
N VAL A 157 -18.47 -1.26 22.03
CA VAL A 157 -19.61 -0.43 22.44
C VAL A 157 -20.95 -1.06 22.00
N ASN A 158 -20.95 -1.71 20.84
CA ASN A 158 -22.12 -2.37 20.27
C ASN A 158 -22.16 -3.89 20.53
N PHE A 159 -21.41 -4.40 21.51
CA PHE A 159 -21.42 -5.82 21.87
C PHE A 159 -22.83 -6.33 22.23
N GLY A 160 -23.66 -5.50 22.88
CA GLY A 160 -25.03 -5.86 23.26
C GLY A 160 -25.98 -6.18 22.09
N LEU A 161 -25.60 -5.83 20.85
CA LEU A 161 -26.36 -6.18 19.65
C LEU A 161 -26.06 -7.60 19.14
N HIS A 162 -25.08 -8.28 19.72
CA HIS A 162 -24.62 -9.59 19.30
C HIS A 162 -24.80 -10.63 20.42
N SER A 163 -25.03 -11.89 20.05
CA SER A 163 -25.16 -12.97 21.02
C SER A 163 -23.80 -13.32 21.65
N PRO A 164 -23.61 -13.19 22.98
CA PRO A 164 -22.32 -13.42 23.64
C PRO A 164 -21.75 -14.85 23.51
N ASP A 165 -22.63 -15.83 23.34
CA ASP A 165 -22.28 -17.27 23.24
C ASP A 165 -22.20 -17.77 21.79
N SER A 166 -22.38 -16.88 20.82
CA SER A 166 -22.13 -17.21 19.41
C SER A 166 -20.67 -17.62 19.20
N ARG A 167 -20.45 -18.61 18.32
CA ARG A 167 -19.14 -19.20 18.06
C ARG A 167 -18.54 -18.67 16.76
N TRP A 168 -17.26 -18.31 16.84
CA TRP A 168 -16.52 -17.63 15.78
C TRP A 168 -15.15 -18.25 15.56
N ILE A 169 -14.70 -18.26 14.30
CA ILE A 169 -13.35 -18.67 13.90
C ILE A 169 -12.53 -17.43 13.60
N LYS A 170 -11.33 -17.33 14.18
CA LYS A 170 -10.40 -16.23 13.87
C LYS A 170 -9.84 -16.34 12.45
N CYS A 171 -9.86 -15.24 11.73
CA CYS A 171 -9.37 -15.13 10.36
C CYS A 171 -8.05 -14.32 10.33
N ARG A 172 -7.27 -14.52 9.27
CA ARG A 172 -5.97 -13.86 9.07
C ARG A 172 -6.12 -12.48 8.43
N ARG A 173 -6.96 -12.39 7.41
CA ARG A 173 -7.19 -11.16 6.65
C ARG A 173 -8.60 -11.07 6.09
N VAL A 174 -9.00 -9.84 5.76
CA VAL A 174 -10.22 -9.46 5.06
C VAL A 174 -9.86 -8.58 3.87
N ILE A 175 -10.65 -8.63 2.80
CA ILE A 175 -10.51 -7.76 1.63
C ILE A 175 -11.39 -6.53 1.79
N SER A 176 -10.81 -5.34 1.66
CA SER A 176 -11.53 -4.06 1.70
C SER A 176 -12.32 -3.78 0.42
N GLU A 177 -13.09 -2.70 0.40
CA GLU A 177 -13.76 -2.20 -0.82
C GLU A 177 -12.78 -1.77 -1.92
N SER A 178 -11.64 -1.18 -1.54
CA SER A 178 -10.51 -0.88 -2.43
C SER A 178 -9.71 -2.11 -2.88
N LEU A 179 -10.15 -3.32 -2.50
CA LEU A 179 -9.51 -4.60 -2.80
C LEU A 179 -8.16 -4.84 -2.10
N ASP A 180 -7.90 -4.12 -1.01
CA ASP A 180 -6.69 -4.30 -0.22
C ASP A 180 -6.81 -5.50 0.70
N GLU A 181 -5.72 -6.23 0.85
CA GLU A 181 -5.60 -7.23 1.92
C GLU A 181 -5.37 -6.53 3.27
N CYS A 182 -6.39 -6.53 4.12
CA CYS A 182 -6.35 -5.98 5.47
C CYS A 182 -6.12 -7.10 6.49
N PHE A 183 -5.01 -7.06 7.20
CA PHE A 183 -4.64 -8.04 8.22
C PHE A 183 -5.05 -7.56 9.62
N ILE A 184 -5.01 -8.47 10.60
CA ILE A 184 -5.03 -8.06 12.01
C ILE A 184 -3.84 -7.11 12.25
N GLY A 185 -4.12 -5.97 12.89
CA GLY A 185 -3.17 -4.86 13.08
C GLY A 185 -3.14 -3.83 11.95
N SER A 186 -3.79 -4.08 10.81
CA SER A 186 -3.90 -3.08 9.74
C SER A 186 -4.79 -1.91 10.16
N TRP A 187 -4.44 -0.72 9.68
CA TRP A 187 -5.21 0.50 9.88
C TRP A 187 -6.13 0.74 8.70
N VAL A 188 -7.40 1.05 8.96
CA VAL A 188 -8.42 1.14 7.92
C VAL A 188 -9.39 2.29 8.20
N PHE A 189 -9.94 2.82 7.11
CA PHE A 189 -11.20 3.54 7.17
C PHE A 189 -12.36 2.55 6.94
N ALA A 190 -13.44 2.74 7.68
CA ALA A 190 -14.62 1.89 7.61
C ALA A 190 -15.90 2.72 7.77
N VAL A 191 -17.00 2.24 7.20
CA VAL A 191 -18.33 2.83 7.41
C VAL A 191 -18.79 2.52 8.84
N SER A 192 -19.19 3.55 9.58
CA SER A 192 -19.68 3.41 10.94
C SER A 192 -20.89 2.47 11.01
N PRO A 193 -20.97 1.59 12.01
CA PRO A 193 -22.16 0.75 12.19
C PRO A 193 -23.39 1.54 12.65
N THR A 194 -23.22 2.74 13.22
CA THR A 194 -24.33 3.56 13.75
C THR A 194 -24.86 4.57 12.73
N ASP A 195 -24.01 5.06 11.83
CA ASP A 195 -24.38 6.01 10.78
C ASP A 195 -23.69 5.64 9.46
N PRO A 196 -24.44 5.12 8.47
CA PRO A 196 -23.89 4.73 7.16
C PRO A 196 -23.21 5.85 6.38
N ASN A 197 -23.50 7.11 6.69
CA ASN A 197 -22.87 8.27 6.02
C ASN A 197 -21.58 8.72 6.72
N SER A 198 -21.29 8.18 7.90
CA SER A 198 -20.08 8.52 8.65
C SER A 198 -18.99 7.47 8.46
N THR A 199 -17.76 7.94 8.28
CA THR A 199 -16.58 7.08 8.23
C THR A 199 -15.85 7.15 9.58
N ILE A 200 -15.47 5.99 10.10
CA ILE A 200 -14.58 5.84 11.25
C ILE A 200 -13.22 5.34 10.81
N VAL A 201 -12.19 5.65 11.60
CA VAL A 201 -10.83 5.18 11.40
C VAL A 201 -10.43 4.32 12.58
N GLY A 202 -9.66 3.26 12.31
CA GLY A 202 -9.21 2.40 13.38
C GLY A 202 -8.23 1.32 12.95
N ARG A 203 -7.85 0.51 13.93
CA ARG A 203 -6.95 -0.63 13.77
C ARG A 203 -7.72 -1.92 13.95
N ILE A 204 -7.57 -2.86 13.01
CA ILE A 204 -8.24 -4.16 13.08
C ILE A 204 -7.64 -4.96 14.24
N SER A 205 -8.47 -5.33 15.22
CA SER A 205 -8.06 -6.14 16.37
C SER A 205 -8.35 -7.63 16.20
N ASP A 206 -9.52 -7.96 15.65
CA ASP A 206 -9.95 -9.34 15.37
C ASP A 206 -10.76 -9.38 14.07
N ILE A 207 -10.65 -10.48 13.32
CA ILE A 207 -11.50 -10.80 12.17
C ILE A 207 -12.14 -12.15 12.46
N LEU A 208 -13.48 -12.20 12.45
CA LEU A 208 -14.27 -13.31 12.99
C LEU A 208 -15.23 -13.83 11.92
N LEU A 209 -15.20 -15.14 11.66
CA LEU A 209 -16.15 -15.85 10.80
C LEU A 209 -17.13 -16.66 11.66
N GLY A 210 -18.43 -16.42 11.49
CA GLY A 210 -19.49 -17.12 12.20
C GLY A 210 -19.57 -18.58 11.76
N THR A 211 -19.65 -19.51 12.71
CA THR A 211 -19.67 -20.94 12.39
C THR A 211 -21.01 -21.44 11.84
N ILE A 212 -22.08 -20.67 12.04
CA ILE A 212 -23.46 -21.08 11.71
C ILE A 212 -23.96 -20.36 10.46
N ASP A 213 -23.82 -19.03 10.45
CA ASP A 213 -24.37 -18.12 9.45
C ASP A 213 -23.34 -17.68 8.40
N SER A 214 -22.06 -18.07 8.56
CA SER A 214 -20.94 -17.62 7.73
C SER A 214 -20.81 -16.10 7.62
N VAL A 215 -21.39 -15.35 8.57
CA VAL A 215 -21.25 -13.91 8.65
C VAL A 215 -19.82 -13.58 9.04
N VAL A 216 -19.26 -12.51 8.47
CA VAL A 216 -17.93 -12.05 8.82
C VAL A 216 -18.03 -10.73 9.56
N LEU A 217 -17.49 -10.71 10.77
CA LEU A 217 -17.37 -9.52 11.61
C LEU A 217 -15.90 -9.11 11.75
N VAL A 218 -15.68 -7.82 11.85
CA VAL A 218 -14.39 -7.20 12.14
C VAL A 218 -14.55 -6.40 13.43
N VAL A 219 -13.64 -6.62 14.37
CA VAL A 219 -13.54 -5.85 15.61
C VAL A 219 -12.48 -4.78 15.41
N LEU A 220 -12.90 -3.53 15.36
CA LEU A 220 -12.05 -2.38 15.09
C LEU A 220 -11.81 -1.60 16.38
N GLU A 221 -10.54 -1.38 16.72
CA GLU A 221 -10.12 -0.40 17.72
C GLU A 221 -10.24 0.99 17.09
N VAL A 222 -11.14 1.83 17.58
CA VAL A 222 -11.51 3.11 16.96
C VAL A 222 -10.62 4.23 17.49
N PHE A 223 -10.16 5.08 16.57
CA PHE A 223 -9.34 6.25 16.88
C PHE A 223 -10.02 7.53 16.38
N GLN A 224 -9.62 8.65 16.98
CA GLN A 224 -10.03 9.98 16.56
C GLN A 224 -8.90 10.69 15.83
N ILE A 225 -9.25 11.39 14.75
CA ILE A 225 -8.34 12.28 14.03
C ILE A 225 -8.43 13.65 14.68
N LEU A 226 -7.28 14.22 15.04
CA LEU A 226 -7.22 15.60 15.54
C LEU A 226 -7.56 16.60 14.43
N SER A 227 -8.18 17.72 14.80
CA SER A 227 -8.52 18.82 13.88
C SER A 227 -7.30 19.60 13.39
N VAL A 228 -6.14 19.40 14.04
CA VAL A 228 -4.88 20.05 13.72
C VAL A 228 -3.84 18.98 13.35
N ARG A 229 -2.94 19.34 12.44
CA ARG A 229 -1.82 18.49 12.04
C ARG A 229 -0.71 18.54 13.09
N ASP A 230 0.18 17.57 13.02
CA ASP A 230 1.44 17.64 13.77
C ASP A 230 2.34 18.76 13.24
N ASP A 231 2.92 19.56 14.13
CA ASP A 231 3.77 20.71 13.74
C ASP A 231 5.05 20.28 13.04
N ARG A 232 5.59 19.11 13.38
CA ARG A 232 6.86 18.62 12.83
C ARG A 232 6.65 17.86 11.53
N MET A 233 5.72 16.91 11.52
CA MET A 233 5.49 16.05 10.36
C MET A 233 4.52 16.67 9.35
N GLY A 234 3.72 17.67 9.76
CA GLY A 234 2.68 18.26 8.91
C GLY A 234 1.57 17.27 8.52
N MET A 235 1.40 16.20 9.31
CA MET A 235 0.50 15.07 9.03
C MET A 235 -0.70 15.03 9.99
N PRO A 236 -1.84 14.46 9.57
CA PRO A 236 -2.96 14.18 10.47
C PRO A 236 -2.56 13.24 11.61
N VAL A 237 -3.04 13.53 12.81
CA VAL A 237 -2.71 12.78 14.03
C VAL A 237 -3.91 11.95 14.47
N LEU A 238 -3.66 10.68 14.78
CA LEU A 238 -4.60 9.76 15.41
C LEU A 238 -4.29 9.64 16.90
N VAL A 239 -5.34 9.76 17.71
CA VAL A 239 -5.31 9.57 19.16
C VAL A 239 -6.49 8.73 19.61
N ARG A 240 -6.40 8.13 20.79
CA ARG A 240 -7.57 7.57 21.47
C ARG A 240 -8.44 8.68 22.02
N ARG A 241 -9.75 8.51 21.92
CA ARG A 241 -10.71 9.43 22.53
C ARG A 241 -10.63 9.27 24.05
N ASP A 242 -10.39 10.37 24.76
CA ASP A 242 -10.30 10.41 26.23
C ASP A 242 -9.31 9.39 26.84
N SER A 243 -8.28 9.00 26.09
CA SER A 243 -7.32 7.94 26.45
C SER A 243 -7.95 6.55 26.69
N GLU A 244 -9.18 6.32 26.24
CA GLU A 244 -9.89 5.05 26.38
C GLU A 244 -9.76 4.18 25.12
N THR A 245 -9.61 2.86 25.32
CA THR A 245 -9.64 1.90 24.22
C THR A 245 -11.08 1.58 23.86
N ILE A 246 -11.56 2.15 22.76
CA ILE A 246 -12.92 1.92 22.27
C ILE A 246 -12.88 0.91 21.12
N PHE A 247 -13.65 -0.17 21.24
CA PHE A 247 -13.85 -1.13 20.16
C PHE A 247 -15.23 -0.98 19.54
N SER A 248 -15.32 -1.31 18.25
CA SER A 248 -16.58 -1.39 17.51
C SER A 248 -16.60 -2.65 16.66
N ILE A 249 -17.71 -3.39 16.71
CA ILE A 249 -17.95 -4.53 15.83
C ILE A 249 -18.61 -4.01 14.55
N LEU A 250 -18.09 -4.39 13.38
CA LEU A 250 -18.69 -4.06 12.10
C LEU A 250 -18.70 -5.26 11.15
N PRO A 251 -19.63 -5.34 10.18
CA PRO A 251 -19.55 -6.29 9.10
C PRO A 251 -18.26 -6.10 8.30
N ALA A 252 -17.66 -7.19 7.81
CA ALA A 252 -16.46 -7.10 6.95
C ALA A 252 -16.66 -6.22 5.70
N LYS A 253 -17.89 -6.14 5.20
CA LYS A 253 -18.26 -5.28 4.07
C LYS A 253 -18.21 -3.79 4.40
N ASN A 254 -18.03 -3.38 5.65
CA ASN A 254 -17.92 -1.96 6.00
C ASN A 254 -16.48 -1.45 5.89
N ILE A 255 -15.48 -2.33 5.69
CA ILE A 255 -14.08 -1.92 5.51
C ILE A 255 -13.91 -1.27 4.13
N GLN A 256 -13.55 0.01 4.11
CA GLN A 256 -13.43 0.78 2.87
C GLN A 256 -12.03 0.60 2.26
N PHE A 257 -10.98 0.99 2.97
CA PHE A 257 -9.61 0.91 2.45
C PHE A 257 -8.55 0.91 3.57
N ASN A 258 -7.37 0.38 3.25
CA ASN A 258 -6.21 0.35 4.14
C ASN A 258 -5.46 1.68 4.08
N ILE A 259 -4.92 2.13 5.22
CA ILE A 259 -4.09 3.34 5.33
C ILE A 259 -2.75 3.06 6.00
N ASN A 260 -1.75 3.81 5.59
CA ASN A 260 -0.44 3.78 6.21
C ASN A 260 -0.44 4.70 7.45
N VAL A 261 -0.26 4.11 8.62
CA VAL A 261 -0.20 4.82 9.91
C VAL A 261 1.11 4.48 10.59
N GLN A 262 1.79 5.50 11.11
CA GLN A 262 3.09 5.39 11.76
C GLN A 262 3.00 5.83 13.22
N HIS A 263 3.71 5.14 14.12
CA HIS A 263 3.81 5.53 15.52
C HIS A 263 4.63 6.82 15.68
N ASP A 264 4.20 7.70 16.58
CA ASP A 264 4.98 8.90 16.95
C ASP A 264 6.17 8.54 17.84
N CYS A 265 7.16 7.90 17.22
CA CYS A 265 8.37 7.43 17.90
C CYS A 265 9.20 8.58 18.48
N TYR A 266 9.08 9.78 17.92
CA TYR A 266 9.85 10.93 18.34
C TYR A 266 9.34 11.46 19.69
N SER A 267 8.04 11.75 19.79
CA SER A 267 7.44 12.18 21.05
C SER A 267 7.50 11.07 22.10
N ALA A 268 7.37 9.82 21.66
CA ALA A 268 7.47 8.65 22.52
C ALA A 268 8.90 8.32 22.96
N LYS A 269 9.94 8.89 22.32
CA LYS A 269 11.35 8.55 22.52
C LYS A 269 11.63 7.04 22.42
N CYS A 270 11.08 6.42 21.38
CA CYS A 270 11.31 4.99 21.12
C CYS A 270 12.77 4.74 20.74
N GLU A 271 13.31 3.61 21.19
CA GLU A 271 14.72 3.27 20.99
C GLU A 271 14.87 1.93 20.25
N ALA A 272 15.98 1.77 19.52
CA ALA A 272 16.32 0.53 18.82
C ALA A 272 16.91 -0.52 19.77
N THR A 273 16.22 -0.81 20.87
CA THR A 273 16.62 -1.77 21.91
C THR A 273 16.19 -3.20 21.60
N GLY A 274 15.29 -3.38 20.64
CA GLY A 274 14.81 -4.69 20.21
C GLY A 274 15.86 -5.40 19.39
N ILE A 275 16.01 -6.70 19.60
CA ILE A 275 17.01 -7.53 18.93
C ILE A 275 16.28 -8.68 18.24
N ARG A 276 16.57 -8.91 16.95
CA ARG A 276 16.12 -10.10 16.22
C ARG A 276 17.21 -10.65 15.32
N LEU A 277 17.18 -11.95 15.08
CA LEU A 277 18.04 -12.56 14.07
C LEU A 277 17.55 -12.18 12.68
N GLN A 278 18.46 -11.77 11.81
CA GLN A 278 18.15 -11.43 10.44
C GLN A 278 17.75 -12.70 9.69
N MET A 279 16.62 -12.66 9.00
CA MET A 279 16.19 -13.79 8.17
C MET A 279 16.81 -13.67 6.78
N GLN A 280 17.70 -14.59 6.42
CA GLN A 280 18.29 -14.69 5.08
C GLN A 280 17.79 -15.98 4.41
N GLU A 281 17.24 -15.86 3.20
CA GLU A 281 16.75 -17.02 2.42
C GLU A 281 15.79 -17.95 3.17
N ARG A 282 15.01 -17.41 4.12
CA ARG A 282 14.09 -18.14 5.03
C ARG A 282 14.77 -18.99 6.10
N GLY A 283 16.07 -18.83 6.30
CA GLY A 283 16.82 -19.30 7.47
C GLY A 283 17.12 -18.15 8.43
N GLU A 284 17.19 -18.44 9.73
CA GLU A 284 17.73 -17.50 10.71
C GLU A 284 19.24 -17.41 10.52
N SER A 285 19.75 -16.20 10.31
CA SER A 285 21.18 -15.91 10.23
C SER A 285 21.73 -15.63 11.63
N ASP A 286 23.04 -15.81 11.82
CA ASP A 286 23.75 -15.36 13.02
C ASP A 286 23.87 -13.82 13.09
N GLN A 287 23.46 -13.10 12.04
CA GLN A 287 23.45 -11.65 12.03
C GLN A 287 22.30 -11.09 12.84
N ILE A 288 22.64 -10.20 13.76
CA ILE A 288 21.70 -9.51 14.63
C ILE A 288 21.24 -8.20 13.96
N GLU A 289 19.94 -7.99 13.94
CA GLU A 289 19.32 -6.73 13.52
C GLU A 289 18.63 -6.08 14.72
N ASN A 290 18.96 -4.82 15.00
CA ASN A 290 18.25 -4.03 16.00
C ASN A 290 16.96 -3.45 15.39
N TYR A 291 15.86 -3.50 16.14
CA TYR A 291 14.58 -2.90 15.73
C TYR A 291 14.04 -1.96 16.82
N ILE A 292 13.22 -1.01 16.39
CA ILE A 292 12.61 0.00 17.27
C ILE A 292 11.57 -0.67 18.17
N VAL A 293 11.75 -0.54 19.49
CA VAL A 293 10.75 -0.92 20.49
C VAL A 293 9.93 0.31 20.82
N HIS A 294 8.62 0.22 20.60
CA HIS A 294 7.71 1.34 20.81
C HIS A 294 7.38 1.53 22.29
N ASN A 295 7.55 2.75 22.79
CA ASN A 295 7.06 3.16 24.08
C ASN A 295 5.52 3.31 24.07
N PRO A 296 4.85 3.22 25.24
CA PRO A 296 3.39 3.13 25.34
C PRO A 296 2.63 4.43 25.02
N LEU A 297 3.24 5.38 24.30
CA LEU A 297 2.55 6.58 23.83
C LEU A 297 1.64 6.23 22.64
N GLU A 298 0.33 6.28 22.82
CA GLU A 298 -0.63 5.90 21.78
C GLU A 298 -1.02 7.08 20.89
N ARG A 299 0.00 7.64 20.24
CA ARG A 299 -0.12 8.72 19.25
C ARG A 299 0.45 8.24 17.93
N TYR A 300 -0.31 8.45 16.85
CA TYR A 300 0.06 7.97 15.53
C TYR A 300 -0.16 9.03 14.45
N PHE A 301 0.58 8.95 13.36
CA PHE A 301 0.44 9.81 12.18
C PHE A 301 -0.17 9.03 11.03
N ILE A 302 -1.15 9.62 10.35
CA ILE A 302 -1.59 9.12 9.05
C ILE A 302 -0.58 9.61 8.01
N ASN A 303 0.14 8.67 7.38
CA ASN A 303 1.13 9.01 6.38
C ASN A 303 0.44 9.48 5.08
N SER A 304 0.33 10.80 4.93
CA SER A 304 -0.26 11.44 3.75
C SER A 304 0.62 11.43 2.50
N HIS A 305 1.84 10.90 2.58
CA HIS A 305 2.80 10.83 1.47
C HIS A 305 2.87 9.46 0.81
N ALA A 306 2.19 8.45 1.37
CA ALA A 306 2.09 7.13 0.74
C ALA A 306 1.30 7.23 -0.58
N PHE A 307 1.74 6.53 -1.62
CA PHE A 307 1.04 6.46 -2.90
C PHE A 307 -0.22 5.59 -2.84
N HIS A 308 -0.18 4.53 -2.04
CA HIS A 308 -1.28 3.60 -1.89
C HIS A 308 -2.50 4.28 -1.24
N ASN A 309 -3.67 4.15 -1.87
CA ASN A 309 -4.94 4.79 -1.45
C ASN A 309 -4.88 6.31 -1.23
N ALA A 310 -3.90 7.02 -1.81
CA ALA A 310 -3.76 8.46 -1.62
C ALA A 310 -5.00 9.26 -2.04
N HIS A 311 -5.68 8.83 -3.10
CA HIS A 311 -6.90 9.47 -3.59
C HIS A 311 -8.08 9.26 -2.64
N LEU A 312 -8.25 8.06 -2.07
CA LEU A 312 -9.28 7.77 -1.06
C LEU A 312 -9.01 8.55 0.22
N LEU A 313 -7.76 8.55 0.70
CA LEU A 313 -7.36 9.31 1.87
C LEU A 313 -7.70 10.81 1.72
N ARG A 314 -7.44 11.38 0.53
CA ARG A 314 -7.75 12.78 0.23
C ARG A 314 -9.25 13.07 0.09
N ALA A 315 -10.05 12.07 -0.28
CA ALA A 315 -11.50 12.19 -0.37
C ALA A 315 -12.18 12.05 1.01
N THR A 316 -11.59 11.25 1.91
CA THR A 316 -12.15 11.00 3.24
C THR A 316 -11.77 12.07 4.27
N LEU A 317 -10.55 12.62 4.21
CA LEU A 317 -10.08 13.61 5.19
C LEU A 317 -10.46 15.05 4.81
N PRO A 318 -10.74 15.92 5.80
CA PRO A 318 -10.89 17.35 5.57
C PRO A 318 -9.68 17.95 4.84
N ARG A 319 -9.93 18.86 3.90
CA ARG A 319 -8.87 19.44 3.05
C ARG A 319 -7.76 20.11 3.86
N ASP A 320 -8.12 20.72 4.99
CA ASP A 320 -7.19 21.41 5.89
C ASP A 320 -6.18 20.48 6.56
N LEU A 321 -6.41 19.17 6.57
CA LEU A 321 -5.50 18.16 7.12
C LEU A 321 -4.54 17.53 6.09
N ILE A 322 -4.80 17.72 4.79
CA ILE A 322 -4.08 17.04 3.70
C ILE A 322 -3.48 18.00 2.66
N ALA A 323 -3.99 19.23 2.56
CA ALA A 323 -3.50 20.20 1.59
C ALA A 323 -2.01 20.52 1.82
N PRO A 324 -1.16 20.54 0.78
CA PRO A 324 0.21 21.02 0.93
C PRO A 324 0.22 22.48 1.40
N ILE A 325 1.07 22.79 2.38
CA ILE A 325 1.24 24.15 2.92
C ILE A 325 2.50 24.75 2.26
N PRO A 326 2.45 25.96 1.68
CA PRO A 326 3.63 26.62 1.14
C PRO A 326 4.75 26.72 2.18
N LEU A 327 5.98 26.39 1.78
CA LEU A 327 7.13 26.46 2.69
C LEU A 327 7.45 27.90 3.12
N PHE A 328 7.30 28.85 2.21
CA PHE A 328 7.59 30.27 2.44
C PHE A 328 6.33 31.11 2.23
N GLN A 329 6.14 32.13 3.08
CA GLN A 329 5.09 33.13 2.88
C GLN A 329 5.41 34.01 1.67
N ASP A 330 6.63 34.58 1.62
CA ASP A 330 7.15 35.29 0.45
C ASP A 330 8.22 34.44 -0.24
N ARG A 331 7.73 33.61 -1.17
CA ARG A 331 8.58 32.71 -1.95
C ARG A 331 9.55 33.46 -2.85
N GLN A 332 9.13 34.60 -3.41
CA GLN A 332 9.92 35.34 -4.38
C GLN A 332 11.11 36.02 -3.70
N GLN A 333 10.88 36.70 -2.57
CA GLN A 333 11.94 37.33 -1.81
C GLN A 333 12.99 36.28 -1.36
N THR A 334 12.52 35.16 -0.83
CA THR A 334 13.40 34.06 -0.39
C THR A 334 14.29 33.56 -1.54
N HIS A 335 13.74 33.43 -2.76
CA HIS A 335 14.51 33.03 -3.93
C HIS A 335 15.55 34.06 -4.35
N PHE A 336 15.26 35.36 -4.23
CA PHE A 336 16.24 36.41 -4.50
C PHE A 336 17.41 36.36 -3.52
N ASP A 337 17.13 36.15 -2.23
CA ASP A 337 18.18 36.07 -1.20
C ASP A 337 19.10 34.85 -1.41
N LEU A 338 18.50 33.70 -1.75
CA LEU A 338 19.25 32.48 -2.10
C LEU A 338 20.08 32.67 -3.38
N ALA A 339 19.56 33.38 -4.38
CA ALA A 339 20.28 33.68 -5.61
C ALA A 339 21.47 34.61 -5.39
N ILE A 340 21.34 35.63 -4.54
CA ILE A 340 22.44 36.52 -4.14
C ILE A 340 23.57 35.70 -3.49
N THR A 341 23.21 34.85 -2.53
CA THR A 341 24.15 33.97 -1.82
C THR A 341 24.88 33.03 -2.79
N LEU A 342 24.17 32.44 -3.75
CA LEU A 342 24.78 31.57 -4.76
C LEU A 342 25.78 32.33 -5.65
N ARG A 343 25.43 33.54 -6.11
CA ARG A 343 26.32 34.34 -6.97
C ARG A 343 27.64 34.66 -6.28
N ALA A 344 27.59 35.11 -5.02
CA ALA A 344 28.79 35.37 -4.23
C ALA A 344 29.68 34.11 -4.06
N THR A 345 29.05 32.93 -3.91
CA THR A 345 29.76 31.66 -3.78
C THR A 345 30.38 31.19 -5.10
N LEU A 346 29.78 31.54 -6.24
CA LEU A 346 30.30 31.20 -7.56
C LEU A 346 31.43 32.15 -8.00
N GLU A 347 31.33 33.43 -7.64
CA GLU A 347 32.39 34.42 -7.91
C GLU A 347 33.65 34.15 -7.10
N THR A 348 33.53 33.65 -5.86
CA THR A 348 34.67 33.25 -5.02
C THR A 348 35.35 31.94 -5.46
N ARG A 349 34.68 31.13 -6.29
CA ARG A 349 35.21 29.87 -6.85
C ARG A 349 35.81 30.02 -8.25
N ARG A 350 35.61 31.18 -8.89
CA ARG A 350 36.30 31.57 -10.13
C ARG A 350 37.64 32.20 -9.79
#